data_AF-A0A2V9VBJ3-F1
#
_entry.id   AF-A0A2V9VBJ3-F1
#
_cell.length_a   1.000
_cell.length_b   1.000
_cell.length_c   1.000
_cell.angle_alpha   90.00
_cell.angle_beta   90.00
_cell.angle_gamma   90.00
#
_symmetry.space_group_name_H-M   'P 1'
#
loop_
_entity.id
_entity.type
_entity.pdbx_description
1 polymer ?
#
loop_
_entity_poly.entity_id
_entity_poly.type
_entity_poly.pdbx_seq_one_letter_code
_entity_poly.pdbx_strand_id
1 'polypeptide(L)'
;MSEAVRIGILGDFNPEFRSHHATNDALQHAAAKLKIEVESQWVPTPSLLEPNANQVLESFDGLWASPGSPYKNAEGMLKGIEFARRRDWPFLGTCGGFQYTLIECARNVLGIKDADTAENNSGSKSIIIYPVACAVPDQKPGEPKLSGMVPEIRLRPGSYLQSFYTKDVVQEEFFCNFEVNPEFEWVSIEAG
;
A
#
# COMPACT_ATOMS: atom_id res chain seq x y z
N MET A 1 -10.68 -8.73 -29.67
CA MET A 1 -9.50 -8.35 -28.87
C MET A 1 -10.07 -7.88 -27.55
N SER A 2 -9.70 -8.51 -26.42
CA SER A 2 -10.09 -7.97 -25.11
C SER A 2 -9.36 -6.64 -24.93
N GLU A 3 -10.05 -5.60 -24.47
CA GLU A 3 -9.39 -4.36 -24.05
C GLU A 3 -8.35 -4.67 -22.96
N ALA A 4 -7.23 -3.94 -22.98
CA ALA A 4 -6.19 -4.08 -21.97
C ALA A 4 -6.74 -3.68 -20.59
N VAL A 5 -6.39 -4.44 -19.56
CA VAL A 5 -6.73 -4.09 -18.18
C VAL A 5 -5.84 -2.92 -17.74
N ARG A 6 -6.46 -1.82 -17.32
CA ARG A 6 -5.75 -0.59 -16.95
C ARG A 6 -5.58 -0.50 -15.43
N ILE A 7 -4.34 -0.40 -14.96
CA ILE A 7 -4.01 -0.30 -13.54
C ILE A 7 -3.39 1.07 -13.24
N GLY A 8 -4.04 1.83 -12.35
CA GLY A 8 -3.52 3.10 -11.85
C GLY A 8 -2.66 2.88 -10.61
N ILE A 9 -1.36 3.17 -10.68
CA ILE A 9 -0.43 3.06 -9.56
C ILE A 9 -0.36 4.41 -8.85
N LEU A 10 -0.98 4.54 -7.69
CA LEU A 10 -0.96 5.77 -6.89
C LEU A 10 0.41 5.89 -6.23
N GLY A 11 1.18 6.92 -6.60
CA GLY A 11 2.54 7.08 -6.10
C GLY A 11 3.41 8.02 -6.92
N ASP A 12 4.50 8.45 -6.29
CA ASP A 12 5.48 9.33 -6.92
C ASP A 12 6.65 8.51 -7.46
N PHE A 13 6.52 8.03 -8.70
CA PHE A 13 7.54 7.18 -9.32
C PHE A 13 8.93 7.80 -9.20
N ASN A 14 9.87 6.95 -8.83
CA ASN A 14 11.27 7.26 -8.63
C ASN A 14 12.12 6.13 -9.23
N PRO A 15 12.93 6.40 -10.28
CA PRO A 15 13.73 5.38 -10.94
C PRO A 15 14.86 4.82 -10.06
N GLU A 16 15.23 5.51 -8.98
CA GLU A 16 16.25 5.01 -8.03
C GLU A 16 15.66 3.94 -7.09
N PHE A 17 14.33 3.85 -6.98
CA PHE A 17 13.67 2.92 -6.07
C PHE A 17 13.44 1.59 -6.76
N ARG A 18 14.21 0.57 -6.38
CA ARG A 18 14.05 -0.81 -6.85
C ARG A 18 12.62 -1.34 -6.69
N SER A 19 11.94 -0.96 -5.60
CA SER A 19 10.55 -1.36 -5.33
C SER A 19 9.56 -0.86 -6.39
N HIS A 20 9.80 0.31 -6.98
CA HIS A 20 8.94 0.84 -8.05
C HIS A 20 9.10 0.05 -9.35
N HIS A 21 10.33 -0.33 -9.71
CA HIS A 21 10.58 -1.22 -10.84
C HIS A 21 9.96 -2.59 -10.59
N ALA A 22 10.13 -3.15 -9.39
CA ALA A 22 9.52 -4.42 -9.01
C ALA A 22 7.99 -4.39 -9.09
N THR A 23 7.35 -3.24 -8.79
CA THR A 23 5.89 -3.06 -8.93
C THR A 23 5.47 -3.16 -10.40
N ASN A 24 6.22 -2.53 -11.31
CA ASN A 24 5.97 -2.61 -12.75
C ASN A 24 6.15 -4.06 -13.25
N ASP A 25 7.26 -4.70 -12.87
CA ASP A 25 7.58 -6.07 -13.28
C ASP A 25 6.56 -7.08 -12.75
N ALA A 26 6.04 -6.88 -11.53
CA ALA A 26 5.01 -7.73 -10.94
C ALA A 26 3.70 -7.72 -11.76
N LEU A 27 3.26 -6.56 -12.24
CA LEU A 27 2.10 -6.45 -13.12
C LEU A 27 2.32 -7.19 -14.45
N GLN A 28 3.51 -7.02 -15.05
CA GLN A 28 3.85 -7.72 -16.30
C GLN A 28 3.96 -9.23 -16.11
N HIS A 29 4.51 -9.67 -14.98
CA HIS A 29 4.55 -11.08 -14.62
C HIS A 29 3.13 -11.67 -14.47
N ALA A 30 2.23 -10.98 -13.78
CA ALA A 30 0.84 -11.39 -13.65
C ALA A 30 0.12 -11.44 -15.01
N ALA A 31 0.31 -10.41 -15.85
CA ALA A 31 -0.24 -10.34 -17.20
C ALA A 31 0.19 -11.53 -18.06
N ALA A 32 1.49 -11.85 -18.07
CA ALA A 32 2.04 -13.00 -18.79
C ALA A 32 1.46 -14.33 -18.29
N LYS A 33 1.31 -14.49 -16.98
CA LYS A 33 0.73 -15.70 -16.38
C LYS A 33 -0.74 -15.90 -16.75
N LEU A 34 -1.51 -14.80 -16.77
CA LEU A 34 -2.93 -14.79 -17.09
C LEU A 34 -3.21 -14.74 -18.60
N LYS A 35 -2.19 -14.49 -19.42
CA LYS A 35 -2.30 -14.29 -20.88
C LYS A 35 -3.26 -13.15 -21.24
N ILE A 36 -3.19 -12.06 -20.48
CA ILE A 36 -3.93 -10.82 -20.71
C ILE A 36 -2.97 -9.67 -20.98
N GLU A 37 -3.49 -8.59 -21.54
CA GLU A 37 -2.76 -7.34 -21.68
C GLU A 37 -3.05 -6.44 -20.48
N VAL A 38 -2.00 -5.86 -19.90
CA VAL A 38 -2.10 -4.91 -18.77
C VAL A 38 -1.36 -3.64 -19.13
N GLU A 39 -2.08 -2.53 -19.05
CA GLU A 39 -1.52 -1.18 -19.14
C GLU A 39 -1.46 -0.59 -17.73
N SER A 40 -0.27 -0.20 -17.28
CA SER A 40 -0.09 0.41 -15.95
C SER A 40 0.38 1.85 -16.08
N GLN A 41 -0.22 2.76 -15.31
CA GLN A 41 0.17 4.15 -15.28
C GLN A 41 0.41 4.62 -13.84
N TRP A 42 1.56 5.24 -13.59
CA TRP A 42 1.81 5.93 -12.33
C TRP A 42 1.04 7.24 -12.28
N VAL A 43 0.30 7.44 -11.18
CA VAL A 43 -0.49 8.64 -10.89
C VAL A 43 0.18 9.36 -9.72
N PRO A 44 0.89 10.48 -9.99
CA PRO A 44 1.59 11.25 -8.96
C PRO A 44 0.63 11.69 -7.85
N THR A 45 1.09 11.65 -6.60
CA THR A 45 0.21 11.99 -5.49
C THR A 45 -0.30 13.43 -5.52
N PRO A 46 0.44 14.45 -5.99
CA PRO A 46 -0.10 15.81 -6.11
C PRO A 46 -1.27 15.94 -7.10
N SER A 47 -1.29 15.15 -8.20
CA SER A 47 -2.37 15.24 -9.19
C SER A 47 -3.70 14.69 -8.67
N LEU A 48 -3.69 13.92 -7.59
CA LEU A 48 -4.90 13.39 -6.93
C LEU A 48 -5.71 14.48 -6.20
N LEU A 49 -5.18 15.70 -6.11
CA LEU A 49 -5.88 16.88 -5.61
C LEU A 49 -6.44 17.78 -6.72
N GLU A 50 -6.16 17.48 -7.99
CA GLU A 50 -6.65 18.26 -9.11
C GLU A 50 -8.15 18.04 -9.34
N PRO A 51 -8.90 19.01 -9.89
CA PRO A 51 -10.35 18.90 -10.09
C PRO A 51 -10.78 17.70 -10.94
N ASN A 52 -9.93 17.23 -11.85
CA ASN A 52 -10.17 16.08 -12.73
C ASN A 52 -9.67 14.75 -12.15
N ALA A 53 -9.13 14.71 -10.91
CA ALA A 53 -8.54 13.50 -10.33
C ALA A 53 -9.49 12.29 -10.37
N ASN A 54 -10.76 12.48 -10.02
CA ASN A 54 -11.75 11.40 -10.09
C ASN A 54 -11.94 10.85 -11.50
N GLN A 55 -11.94 11.72 -12.52
CA GLN A 55 -12.11 11.29 -13.92
C GLN A 55 -10.89 10.49 -14.39
N VAL A 56 -9.69 10.87 -13.95
CA VAL A 56 -8.46 10.12 -14.20
C VAL A 56 -8.53 8.76 -13.51
N LEU A 57 -8.93 8.70 -12.24
CA LEU A 57 -9.04 7.45 -11.49
C LEU A 57 -10.10 6.50 -12.06
N GLU A 58 -11.25 7.03 -12.51
CA GLU A 58 -12.32 6.27 -13.17
C GLU A 58 -11.89 5.67 -14.51
N SER A 59 -10.75 6.11 -15.07
CA SER A 59 -10.19 5.52 -16.29
C SER A 59 -9.38 4.24 -16.06
N PHE A 60 -9.16 3.81 -14.81
CA PHE A 60 -8.42 2.58 -14.50
C PHE A 60 -9.35 1.50 -13.96
N ASP A 61 -9.20 0.25 -14.38
CA ASP A 61 -10.00 -0.88 -13.89
C ASP A 61 -9.62 -1.32 -12.46
N GLY A 62 -8.45 -0.91 -11.97
CA GLY A 62 -8.00 -1.15 -10.62
C GLY A 62 -6.91 -0.17 -10.19
N LEU A 63 -6.74 -0.02 -8.88
CA LEU A 63 -5.79 0.92 -8.29
C LEU A 63 -4.79 0.20 -7.39
N TRP A 64 -3.53 0.61 -7.45
CA TRP A 64 -2.47 0.11 -6.58
C TRP A 64 -1.81 1.27 -5.83
N ALA A 65 -2.00 1.36 -4.51
CA ALA A 65 -1.21 2.27 -3.68
C ALA A 65 0.21 1.72 -3.48
N SER A 66 1.17 2.38 -4.12
CA SER A 66 2.56 1.94 -4.28
C SER A 66 3.38 1.93 -2.98
N PRO A 67 4.55 1.27 -2.96
CA PRO A 67 5.58 1.57 -1.97
C PRO A 67 6.20 2.96 -2.19
N GLY A 68 7.04 3.43 -1.26
CA GLY A 68 7.84 4.65 -1.47
C GLY A 68 7.37 5.89 -0.71
N SER A 69 6.71 5.72 0.45
CA SER A 69 6.52 6.81 1.40
C SER A 69 7.88 7.34 1.92
N PRO A 70 7.97 8.62 2.34
CA PRO A 70 6.90 9.60 2.33
C PRO A 70 6.57 10.09 0.91
N TYR A 71 5.27 10.23 0.63
CA TYR A 71 4.81 10.73 -0.66
C TYR A 71 5.01 12.25 -0.79
N LYS A 72 5.12 12.74 -2.03
CA LYS A 72 5.18 14.19 -2.29
C LYS A 72 3.92 14.90 -1.79
N ASN A 73 2.77 14.24 -1.80
CA ASN A 73 1.54 14.75 -1.22
C ASN A 73 0.77 13.64 -0.49
N ALA A 74 0.84 13.64 0.84
CA ALA A 74 0.14 12.71 1.71
C ALA A 74 -1.40 12.75 1.54
N GLU A 75 -1.97 13.95 1.43
CA GLU A 75 -3.43 14.11 1.28
C GLU A 75 -3.91 13.58 -0.07
N GLY A 76 -3.13 13.78 -1.14
CA GLY A 76 -3.42 13.22 -2.45
C GLY A 76 -3.46 11.70 -2.43
N MET A 77 -2.49 11.05 -1.77
CA MET A 77 -2.53 9.60 -1.56
C MET A 77 -3.81 9.16 -0.83
N LEU A 78 -4.16 9.82 0.28
CA LEU A 78 -5.38 9.51 1.03
C LEU A 78 -6.64 9.70 0.19
N LYS A 79 -6.69 10.73 -0.68
CA LYS A 79 -7.81 10.97 -1.59
C LYS A 79 -7.97 9.87 -2.64
N GLY A 80 -6.87 9.36 -3.20
CA GLY A 80 -6.90 8.24 -4.13
C GLY A 80 -7.36 6.92 -3.46
N ILE A 81 -6.95 6.67 -2.22
CA ILE A 81 -7.41 5.53 -1.43
C ILE A 81 -8.89 5.67 -1.06
N GLU A 82 -9.31 6.87 -0.61
CA GLU A 82 -10.72 7.17 -0.31
C GLU A 82 -11.59 6.95 -1.55
N PHE A 83 -11.12 7.37 -2.73
CA PHE A 83 -11.81 7.14 -4.00
C PHE A 83 -12.10 5.65 -4.20
N ALA A 84 -11.09 4.80 -4.02
CA ALA A 84 -11.20 3.36 -4.25
C ALA A 84 -12.19 2.73 -3.26
N ARG A 85 -11.98 2.99 -1.95
CA ARG A 85 -12.82 2.44 -0.87
C ARG A 85 -14.29 2.84 -1.01
N ARG A 86 -14.58 4.10 -1.30
CA ARG A 86 -15.97 4.60 -1.39
C ARG A 86 -16.75 4.08 -2.59
N ARG A 87 -16.06 3.55 -3.59
CA ARG A 87 -16.66 3.07 -4.84
C ARG A 87 -16.56 1.55 -5.00
N ASP A 88 -16.04 0.84 -3.99
CA ASP A 88 -15.74 -0.59 -4.10
C ASP A 88 -14.83 -0.89 -5.31
N TRP A 89 -13.87 0.00 -5.56
CA TRP A 89 -12.95 -0.12 -6.69
C TRP A 89 -11.88 -1.17 -6.36
N PRO A 90 -11.51 -2.07 -7.30
CA PRO A 90 -10.43 -3.01 -7.08
C PRO A 90 -9.14 -2.30 -6.62
N PHE A 91 -8.63 -2.69 -5.46
CA PHE A 91 -7.55 -1.97 -4.79
C PHE A 91 -6.52 -2.90 -4.15
N LEU A 92 -5.24 -2.54 -4.26
CA LEU A 92 -4.12 -3.16 -3.56
C LEU A 92 -3.23 -2.09 -2.94
N GLY A 93 -2.91 -2.22 -1.65
CA GLY A 93 -1.93 -1.36 -0.97
C GLY A 93 -0.72 -2.16 -0.53
N THR A 94 0.49 -1.70 -0.86
CA THR A 94 1.75 -2.37 -0.47
C THR A 94 2.70 -1.41 0.22
N CYS A 95 3.39 -1.85 1.29
CA CYS A 95 4.34 -1.03 2.06
C CYS A 95 3.71 0.32 2.48
N GLY A 96 4.25 1.45 2.01
CA GLY A 96 3.69 2.78 2.29
C GLY A 96 2.22 2.91 1.86
N GLY A 97 1.80 2.27 0.77
CA GLY A 97 0.41 2.28 0.34
C GLY A 97 -0.52 1.57 1.31
N PHE A 98 -0.06 0.44 1.89
CA PHE A 98 -0.77 -0.25 2.96
C PHE A 98 -0.88 0.63 4.22
N GLN A 99 0.23 1.26 4.62
CA GLN A 99 0.27 2.17 5.77
C GLN A 99 -0.73 3.32 5.63
N TYR A 100 -0.78 3.96 4.47
CA TYR A 100 -1.72 5.04 4.19
C TYR A 100 -3.16 4.55 4.05
N THR A 101 -3.38 3.28 3.68
CA THR A 101 -4.72 2.68 3.68
C THR A 101 -5.27 2.57 5.10
N LEU A 102 -4.45 2.13 6.06
CA LEU A 102 -4.85 2.10 7.47
C LEU A 102 -5.15 3.50 8.00
N ILE A 103 -4.37 4.50 7.60
CA ILE A 103 -4.62 5.90 7.98
C ILE A 103 -5.95 6.40 7.39
N GLU A 104 -6.24 6.13 6.11
CA GLU A 104 -7.52 6.50 5.49
C GLU A 104 -8.70 5.86 6.22
N CYS A 105 -8.62 4.56 6.51
CA CYS A 105 -9.65 3.84 7.25
C CYS A 105 -9.83 4.39 8.66
N ALA A 106 -8.74 4.64 9.39
CA ALA A 106 -8.78 5.24 10.72
C ALA A 106 -9.51 6.59 10.70
N ARG A 107 -9.18 7.46 9.73
CA ARG A 107 -9.80 8.80 9.60
C ARG A 107 -11.26 8.74 9.18
N ASN A 108 -11.58 7.93 8.17
CA ASN A 108 -12.85 8.04 7.44
C ASN A 108 -13.86 6.95 7.78
N VAL A 109 -13.42 5.79 8.28
CA VAL A 109 -14.30 4.70 8.71
C VAL A 109 -14.45 4.70 10.23
N LEU A 110 -13.34 4.75 10.96
CA LEU A 110 -13.34 4.65 12.44
C LEU A 110 -13.47 6.00 13.15
N GLY A 111 -13.36 7.12 12.42
CA GLY A 111 -13.56 8.46 12.96
C GLY A 111 -12.37 9.04 13.74
N ILE A 112 -11.19 8.41 13.72
CA ILE A 112 -9.95 8.90 14.32
C ILE A 112 -9.36 9.99 13.41
N LYS A 113 -9.91 11.20 13.47
CA LYS A 113 -9.62 12.27 12.50
C LYS A 113 -8.17 12.73 12.48
N ASP A 114 -7.46 12.60 13.59
CA ASP A 114 -6.05 12.99 13.70
C ASP A 114 -5.09 11.84 13.38
N ALA A 115 -5.56 10.65 13.00
CA ALA A 115 -4.72 9.49 12.68
C ALA A 115 -3.61 9.83 11.68
N ASP A 116 -2.35 9.49 11.96
CA ASP A 116 -1.22 9.79 11.06
C ASP A 116 -0.06 8.80 11.20
N THR A 117 0.97 8.97 10.38
CA THR A 117 2.26 8.30 10.50
C THR A 117 3.29 9.20 11.20
N ALA A 118 4.18 8.58 11.99
CA ALA A 118 5.34 9.25 12.55
C ALA A 118 6.28 9.80 11.46
N GLU A 119 6.25 9.24 10.25
CA GLU A 119 7.09 9.69 9.12
C GLU A 119 6.78 11.13 8.68
N ASN A 120 5.53 11.59 8.86
CA ASN A 120 5.08 12.92 8.45
C ASN A 120 5.41 14.04 9.45
N ASN A 121 5.92 13.72 10.65
CA ASN A 121 6.21 14.69 11.72
C ASN A 121 5.02 15.64 12.05
N SER A 122 3.78 15.14 12.04
CA SER A 122 2.58 15.99 12.11
C SER A 122 2.19 16.48 13.50
N GLY A 123 2.81 15.97 14.57
CA GLY A 123 2.41 16.26 15.96
C GLY A 123 1.09 15.61 16.38
N SER A 124 0.57 14.65 15.58
CA SER A 124 -0.63 13.88 15.89
C SER A 124 -0.49 13.08 17.19
N LYS A 125 -1.60 12.97 17.93
CA LYS A 125 -1.69 12.09 19.12
C LYS A 125 -2.00 10.64 18.74
N SER A 126 -2.61 10.44 17.59
CA SER A 126 -3.03 9.13 17.07
C SER A 126 -2.06 8.67 15.99
N ILE A 127 -0.86 8.25 16.38
CA ILE A 127 0.14 7.72 15.45
C ILE A 127 -0.18 6.24 15.17
N ILE A 128 -0.81 5.99 14.03
CA ILE A 128 -1.21 4.65 13.57
C ILE A 128 -0.01 3.89 13.03
N ILE A 129 0.90 4.59 12.37
CA ILE A 129 2.11 4.02 11.76
C ILE A 129 3.31 4.63 12.45
N TYR A 130 4.15 3.80 13.08
CA TYR A 130 5.26 4.25 13.93
C TYR A 130 6.56 3.53 13.57
N PRO A 131 7.73 4.04 13.98
CA PRO A 131 9.00 3.40 13.67
C PRO A 131 9.05 2.00 14.26
N VAL A 132 9.55 1.03 13.48
CA VAL A 132 9.67 -0.37 13.92
C VAL A 132 10.37 -0.43 15.27
N ALA A 133 9.75 -1.08 16.25
CA ALA A 133 10.26 -1.13 17.61
C ALA A 133 11.52 -2.01 17.70
N CYS A 134 11.46 -3.21 17.12
CA CYS A 134 12.53 -4.21 17.17
C CYS A 134 13.01 -4.55 15.75
N ALA A 135 14.31 -4.43 15.50
CA ALA A 135 14.88 -4.85 14.22
C ALA A 135 14.87 -6.37 14.07
N VAL A 136 14.76 -6.86 12.83
CA VAL A 136 14.89 -8.28 12.51
C VAL A 136 16.34 -8.73 12.82
N PRO A 137 16.55 -9.93 13.36
CA PRO A 137 17.89 -10.50 13.53
C PRO A 137 18.68 -10.54 12.21
N ASP A 138 20.01 -10.38 12.26
CA ASP A 138 20.93 -10.49 11.12
C ASP A 138 20.81 -9.43 10.01
N GLN A 139 20.22 -8.28 10.33
CA GLN A 139 20.14 -7.11 9.46
C GLN A 139 21.52 -6.52 9.11
N LYS A 140 21.74 -6.05 7.87
CA LYS A 140 22.99 -5.34 7.54
C LYS A 140 23.01 -3.91 8.10
N PRO A 141 24.17 -3.38 8.50
CA PRO A 141 24.30 -1.99 8.94
C PRO A 141 23.76 -1.00 7.89
N GLY A 142 22.84 -0.12 8.28
CA GLY A 142 22.27 0.91 7.41
C GLY A 142 21.04 0.49 6.60
N GLU A 143 20.60 -0.76 6.69
CA GLU A 143 19.31 -1.18 6.11
C GLU A 143 18.12 -0.72 7.00
N PRO A 144 16.86 -0.89 6.56
CA PRO A 144 15.68 -0.69 7.40
C PRO A 144 15.52 -1.72 8.51
N LYS A 145 14.97 -1.34 9.66
CA LYS A 145 14.82 -2.25 10.83
C LYS A 145 14.07 -3.54 10.52
N LEU A 146 13.03 -3.48 9.69
CA LEU A 146 12.34 -4.64 9.14
C LEU A 146 12.89 -4.91 7.73
N SER A 147 14.16 -5.35 7.66
CA SER A 147 14.84 -5.76 6.43
C SER A 147 15.22 -7.23 6.55
N GLY A 148 14.61 -8.07 5.71
CA GLY A 148 14.91 -9.48 5.63
C GLY A 148 13.69 -10.39 5.63
N MET A 149 13.95 -11.69 5.68
CA MET A 149 12.92 -12.73 5.65
C MET A 149 12.20 -12.82 6.99
N VAL A 150 10.88 -12.69 6.95
CA VAL A 150 10.01 -13.03 8.07
C VAL A 150 9.59 -14.50 7.87
N PRO A 151 10.05 -15.42 8.74
CA PRO A 151 9.97 -16.85 8.50
C PRO A 151 8.59 -17.46 8.78
N GLU A 152 7.70 -16.73 9.45
CA GLU A 152 6.36 -17.22 9.78
C GLU A 152 5.33 -16.08 9.70
N ILE A 153 4.59 -16.05 8.60
CA ILE A 153 3.43 -15.18 8.40
C ILE A 153 2.20 -16.07 8.31
N ARG A 154 1.30 -15.93 9.27
CA ARG A 154 0.05 -16.71 9.31
C ARG A 154 -1.02 -15.99 8.52
N LEU A 155 -1.51 -16.62 7.46
CA LEU A 155 -2.59 -16.08 6.65
C LEU A 155 -3.93 -16.34 7.33
N ARG A 156 -4.80 -15.33 7.35
CA ARG A 156 -6.14 -15.46 7.93
C ARG A 156 -6.96 -16.50 7.14
N PRO A 157 -7.52 -17.53 7.79
CA PRO A 157 -8.35 -18.52 7.12
C PRO A 157 -9.55 -17.86 6.42
N GLY A 158 -9.81 -18.26 5.16
CA GLY A 158 -10.88 -17.72 4.32
C GLY A 158 -10.57 -16.39 3.64
N SER A 159 -9.38 -15.81 3.84
CA SER A 159 -8.97 -14.59 3.14
C SER A 159 -8.62 -14.86 1.66
N TYR A 160 -8.73 -13.84 0.81
CA TYR A 160 -8.23 -13.90 -0.56
C TYR A 160 -6.73 -14.21 -0.62
N LEU A 161 -5.92 -13.70 0.32
CA LEU A 161 -4.49 -14.04 0.36
C LEU A 161 -4.27 -15.54 0.58
N GLN A 162 -5.00 -16.17 1.51
CA GLN A 162 -4.88 -17.62 1.73
C GLN A 162 -5.24 -18.41 0.47
N SER A 163 -6.26 -17.99 -0.29
CA SER A 163 -6.65 -18.68 -1.53
C SER A 163 -5.62 -18.53 -2.65
N PHE A 164 -4.93 -17.39 -2.73
CA PHE A 164 -3.85 -17.16 -3.71
C PHE A 164 -2.57 -17.92 -3.36
N TYR A 165 -2.17 -17.91 -2.08
CA TYR A 165 -0.97 -18.62 -1.63
C TYR A 165 -1.16 -20.14 -1.52
N THR A 166 -2.40 -20.61 -1.37
CA THR A 166 -2.76 -22.02 -1.12
C THR A 166 -2.04 -22.62 0.10
N LYS A 167 -1.74 -21.78 1.09
CA LYS A 167 -0.98 -22.11 2.31
C LYS A 167 -1.55 -21.35 3.50
N ASP A 168 -1.39 -21.91 4.70
CA ASP A 168 -1.76 -21.24 5.96
C ASP A 168 -0.61 -20.40 6.53
N VAL A 169 0.63 -20.80 6.23
CA VAL A 169 1.85 -20.14 6.68
C VAL A 169 2.75 -19.91 5.47
N VAL A 170 3.24 -18.68 5.34
CA VAL A 170 4.16 -18.26 4.28
C VAL A 170 5.38 -17.57 4.87
N GLN A 171 6.40 -17.42 4.03
CA GLN A 171 7.63 -16.70 4.34
C GLN A 171 7.79 -15.61 3.29
N GLU A 172 7.97 -14.38 3.70
CA GLU A 172 8.11 -13.24 2.79
C GLU A 172 9.22 -12.30 3.27
N GLU A 173 9.75 -11.53 2.33
CA GLU A 173 10.77 -10.52 2.60
C GLU A 173 10.11 -9.15 2.82
N PHE A 174 10.54 -8.45 3.86
CA PHE A 174 10.13 -7.09 4.14
C PHE A 174 11.31 -6.14 4.06
N PHE A 175 11.02 -4.87 3.77
CA PHE A 175 12.00 -3.80 3.71
C PHE A 175 11.34 -2.48 4.16
N CYS A 176 11.18 -2.30 5.47
CA CYS A 176 10.45 -1.17 6.05
C CYS A 176 11.11 -0.64 7.32
N ASN A 177 10.95 0.66 7.57
CA ASN A 177 11.34 1.32 8.83
C ASN A 177 10.16 1.62 9.75
N PHE A 178 8.94 1.45 9.26
CA PHE A 178 7.71 1.76 9.98
C PHE A 178 6.76 0.58 9.93
N GLU A 179 6.02 0.39 11.02
CA GLU A 179 5.03 -0.68 11.20
C GLU A 179 3.75 -0.11 11.83
N VAL A 180 2.71 -0.94 11.92
CA VAL A 180 1.46 -0.57 12.60
C VAL A 180 1.73 -0.46 14.09
N ASN A 181 1.31 0.63 14.72
CA ASN A 181 1.40 0.81 16.15
C ASN A 181 0.58 -0.28 16.88
N PRO A 182 1.17 -1.06 17.80
CA PRO A 182 0.46 -2.11 18.55
C PRO A 182 -0.81 -1.63 19.23
N GLU A 183 -0.85 -0.38 19.70
CA GLU A 183 -2.04 0.22 20.31
C GLU A 183 -3.20 0.39 19.31
N PHE A 184 -2.90 0.38 18.02
CA PHE A 184 -3.82 0.53 16.89
C PHE A 184 -3.90 -0.71 16.00
N GLU A 185 -3.34 -1.86 16.40
CA GLU A 185 -3.44 -3.11 15.62
C GLU A 185 -4.90 -3.48 15.30
N TRP A 186 -5.81 -3.20 16.23
CA TRP A 186 -7.25 -3.43 16.07
C TRP A 186 -7.84 -2.67 14.87
N VAL A 187 -7.26 -1.54 14.46
CA VAL A 187 -7.68 -0.78 13.26
C VAL A 187 -7.61 -1.66 12.02
N SER A 188 -6.59 -2.52 11.91
CA SER A 188 -6.45 -3.45 10.78
C SER A 188 -7.49 -4.57 10.74
N ILE A 189 -8.19 -4.81 11.86
CA ILE A 189 -9.21 -5.86 12.00
C ILE A 189 -10.62 -5.28 11.86
N GLU A 190 -10.85 -4.07 12.40
CA GLU A 190 -12.18 -3.44 12.41
C GLU A 190 -12.48 -2.58 11.18
N ALA A 191 -11.46 -2.16 10.42
CA ALA A 191 -11.64 -1.35 9.22
C ALA A 191 -12.30 -2.08 8.04
N GLY A 192 -12.47 -3.41 8.11
CA GLY A 192 -13.08 -4.26 7.08
C GLY A 192 -12.12 -5.32 6.57
#